data_AF-A0A9P9EX01-F1
#
_entry.id   AF-A0A9P9EX01-F1
#
_cell.length_a   1.000
_cell.length_b   1.000
_cell.length_c   1.000
_cell.angle_alpha   90.00
_cell.angle_beta   90.00
_cell.angle_gamma   90.00
#
_symmetry.space_group_name_H-M   'P 1'
#
loop_
_entity.id
_entity.type
_entity.pdbx_description
1 polymer ?
#
loop_
_entity_poly.entity_id
_entity_poly.type
_entity_poly.pdbx_seq_one_letter_code
_entity_poly.pdbx_strand_id
1 'polypeptide(L)'
;MPRPMQYAVSSAALHAAKNGRNARVIRDNIESRVQDLLSSPPATTPLDTLAYAQALFIYQILRFLDNDTRIYTIYEATMPHLEEAANALIPYIDFDQTSPTDGQDHTLDLIPLYPASAAHSFWTSWIFQESAKRTLGMINFFMLTYYFMKGEAGNRCSQNKIVTVNRSVTMSAHLWNPQDPVDFALAWRNKRHFVINVGTPDYLATVVNDAERDDIDDFGKICLTAVMGLTEAKGWLAMRGISL
;
A
#
# COMPACT_ATOMS: atom_id res chain seq x y z
N MET A 1 -5.74 10.83 12.18
CA MET A 1 -6.27 9.80 11.25
C MET A 1 -7.64 10.25 10.73
N PRO A 2 -7.88 10.30 9.41
CA PRO A 2 -9.17 10.68 8.83
C PRO A 2 -10.32 9.74 9.22
N ARG A 3 -11.54 10.24 9.28
CA ARG A 3 -12.73 9.51 9.77
C ARG A 3 -13.02 8.20 9.02
N PRO A 4 -12.98 8.14 7.67
CA PRO A 4 -13.18 6.87 6.94
C PRO A 4 -12.22 5.77 7.39
N MET A 5 -10.94 6.13 7.59
CA MET A 5 -9.91 5.20 8.03
C MET A 5 -10.10 4.73 9.47
N GLN A 6 -10.50 5.61 10.39
CA GLN A 6 -10.81 5.21 11.77
C GLN A 6 -11.90 4.13 11.81
N TYR A 7 -12.96 4.27 11.01
CA TYR A 7 -14.04 3.29 10.93
C TYR A 7 -13.62 1.99 10.25
N ALA A 8 -12.82 2.07 9.19
CA ALA A 8 -12.31 0.88 8.51
C ALA A 8 -11.40 0.05 9.43
N VAL A 9 -10.48 0.69 10.15
CA VAL A 9 -9.60 0.00 11.12
C VAL A 9 -10.41 -0.59 12.28
N SER A 10 -11.39 0.14 12.80
CA SER A 10 -12.29 -0.37 13.84
C SER A 10 -13.08 -1.59 13.36
N SER A 11 -13.54 -1.56 12.11
CA SER A 11 -14.25 -2.67 11.47
C SER A 11 -13.35 -3.88 11.25
N ALA A 12 -12.08 -3.67 10.88
CA ALA A 12 -11.09 -4.74 10.74
C ALA A 12 -10.79 -5.40 12.10
N ALA A 13 -10.64 -4.62 13.17
CA ALA A 13 -10.48 -5.15 14.52
C ALA A 13 -11.72 -5.94 14.98
N LEU A 14 -12.92 -5.45 14.69
CA LEU A 14 -14.17 -6.16 14.97
C LEU A 14 -14.24 -7.48 14.18
N HIS A 15 -13.86 -7.46 12.90
CA HIS A 15 -13.80 -8.64 12.05
C HIS A 15 -12.79 -9.68 12.57
N ALA A 16 -11.65 -9.26 13.12
CA ALA A 16 -10.69 -10.17 13.75
C ALA A 16 -11.26 -10.88 15.00
N ALA A 17 -12.19 -10.24 15.72
CA ALA A 17 -12.90 -10.82 16.87
C ALA A 17 -14.17 -11.63 16.47
N LYS A 18 -14.40 -11.83 15.17
CA LYS A 18 -15.57 -12.54 14.64
C LYS A 18 -15.56 -14.01 15.03
N ASN A 19 -16.72 -14.50 15.47
CA ASN A 19 -17.02 -15.90 15.76
C ASN A 19 -18.46 -16.23 15.34
N GLY A 20 -18.86 -17.50 15.44
CA GLY A 20 -20.18 -17.96 14.99
C GLY A 20 -21.39 -17.23 15.62
N ARG A 21 -21.23 -16.66 16.83
CA ARG A 21 -22.34 -15.97 17.54
C ARG A 21 -22.51 -14.52 17.10
N ASN A 22 -21.42 -13.81 16.82
CA ASN A 22 -21.45 -12.38 16.49
C ASN A 22 -21.28 -12.09 14.99
N ALA A 23 -20.99 -13.10 14.16
CA ALA A 23 -20.68 -12.92 12.74
C ALA A 23 -21.72 -12.11 11.96
N ARG A 24 -23.01 -12.35 12.22
CA ARG A 24 -24.08 -11.59 11.55
C ARG A 24 -24.02 -10.10 11.90
N VAL A 25 -23.96 -9.77 13.19
CA VAL A 25 -23.95 -8.38 13.66
C VAL A 25 -22.72 -7.64 13.15
N ILE A 26 -21.56 -8.32 13.11
CA ILE A 26 -20.32 -7.75 12.60
C ILE A 26 -20.44 -7.45 11.11
N ARG A 27 -20.98 -8.38 10.31
CA ARG A 27 -21.23 -8.15 8.88
C ARG A 27 -22.17 -6.99 8.63
N ASP A 28 -23.30 -6.97 9.33
CA ASP A 28 -24.31 -5.91 9.16
C ASP A 28 -23.70 -4.54 9.54
N ASN A 29 -22.82 -4.51 10.55
CA ASN A 29 -22.08 -3.30 10.92
C ASN A 29 -21.11 -2.85 9.83
N ILE A 30 -20.28 -3.78 9.32
CA ILE A 30 -19.34 -3.50 8.22
C ILE A 30 -20.09 -2.97 7.00
N GLU A 31 -21.18 -3.63 6.61
CA GLU A 31 -21.96 -3.24 5.44
C GLU A 31 -22.56 -1.84 5.62
N SER A 32 -23.14 -1.55 6.79
CA SER A 32 -23.62 -0.20 7.11
C SER A 32 -22.52 0.84 6.96
N ARG A 33 -21.29 0.54 7.40
CA ARG A 33 -20.16 1.48 7.26
C ARG A 33 -19.71 1.67 5.82
N VAL A 34 -19.80 0.64 4.98
CA VAL A 34 -19.50 0.79 3.56
C VAL A 34 -20.56 1.64 2.87
N GLN A 35 -21.85 1.44 3.16
CA GLN A 35 -22.91 2.27 2.59
C GLN A 35 -22.78 3.74 3.02
N ASP A 36 -22.43 3.99 4.29
CA ASP A 36 -22.11 5.34 4.78
C ASP A 36 -20.92 5.96 4.01
N LEU A 37 -19.90 5.17 3.68
CA LEU A 37 -18.73 5.63 2.94
C LEU A 37 -19.08 5.92 1.47
N LEU A 38 -19.78 5.02 0.79
CA LEU A 38 -20.17 5.18 -0.62
C LEU A 38 -21.16 6.33 -0.84
N SER A 39 -21.97 6.65 0.17
CA SER A 39 -22.90 7.79 0.15
C SER A 39 -22.27 9.11 0.61
N SER A 40 -21.01 9.09 1.04
CA SER A 40 -20.30 10.30 1.49
C SER A 40 -19.96 11.24 0.32
N PRO A 41 -19.85 12.55 0.57
CA PRO A 41 -19.48 13.48 -0.49
C PRO A 41 -18.06 13.17 -1.02
N PRO A 42 -17.78 13.49 -2.31
CA PRO A 42 -16.47 13.25 -2.90
C PRO A 42 -15.33 13.89 -2.09
N ALA A 43 -14.19 13.19 -2.02
CA ALA A 43 -13.00 13.72 -1.37
C ALA A 43 -12.52 15.01 -2.05
N THR A 44 -12.20 16.02 -1.25
CA THR A 44 -11.78 17.35 -1.74
C THR A 44 -10.28 17.60 -1.57
N THR A 45 -9.61 16.81 -0.73
CA THR A 45 -8.18 16.93 -0.47
C THR A 45 -7.44 15.65 -0.84
N PRO A 46 -6.13 15.71 -1.19
CA PRO A 46 -5.35 14.52 -1.50
C PRO A 46 -5.34 13.49 -0.35
N LEU A 47 -5.28 13.98 0.89
CA LEU A 47 -5.30 13.14 2.09
C LEU A 47 -6.66 12.44 2.27
N ASP A 48 -7.76 13.13 1.99
CA ASP A 48 -9.09 12.53 2.05
C ASP A 48 -9.28 11.48 0.95
N THR A 49 -8.75 11.73 -0.25
CA THR A 49 -8.77 10.76 -1.36
C THR A 49 -7.99 9.50 -0.99
N LEU A 50 -6.80 9.65 -0.40
CA LEU A 50 -6.00 8.53 0.12
C LEU A 50 -6.77 7.75 1.19
N ALA A 51 -7.35 8.44 2.17
CA ALA A 51 -8.09 7.80 3.24
C ALA A 51 -9.35 7.07 2.73
N TYR A 52 -10.05 7.64 1.75
CA TYR A 52 -11.20 7.02 1.11
C TYR A 52 -10.81 5.72 0.40
N ALA A 53 -9.76 5.76 -0.43
CA ALA A 53 -9.27 4.59 -1.14
C ALA A 53 -8.78 3.48 -0.20
N GLN A 54 -8.02 3.83 0.84
CA GLN A 54 -7.56 2.89 1.85
C GLN A 54 -8.73 2.25 2.62
N ALA A 55 -9.72 3.05 3.03
CA ALA A 55 -10.88 2.55 3.76
C ALA A 55 -11.70 1.58 2.89
N LEU A 56 -11.98 1.95 1.64
CA LEU A 56 -12.72 1.10 0.71
C LEU A 56 -11.97 -0.21 0.41
N PHE A 57 -10.64 -0.14 0.26
CA PHE A 57 -9.80 -1.32 0.07
C PHE A 57 -9.86 -2.27 1.27
N ILE A 58 -9.77 -1.75 2.50
CA ILE A 58 -9.92 -2.54 3.73
C ILE A 58 -11.28 -3.25 3.73
N TYR A 59 -12.38 -2.53 3.46
CA TYR A 59 -13.71 -3.15 3.43
C TYR A 59 -13.82 -4.23 2.37
N GLN A 60 -13.16 -4.07 1.22
CA GLN A 60 -13.14 -5.08 0.19
C GLN A 60 -12.39 -6.35 0.62
N ILE A 61 -11.28 -6.20 1.35
CA ILE A 61 -10.56 -7.32 1.98
C ILE A 61 -11.46 -8.01 3.00
N LEU A 62 -12.13 -7.25 3.88
CA LEU A 62 -13.01 -7.84 4.91
C LEU A 62 -14.15 -8.66 4.28
N ARG A 63 -14.76 -8.15 3.21
CA ARG A 63 -15.78 -8.88 2.44
C ARG A 63 -15.22 -10.12 1.78
N PHE A 64 -14.03 -10.03 1.18
CA PHE A 64 -13.36 -11.18 0.55
C PHE A 64 -13.06 -12.30 1.56
N LEU A 65 -12.60 -11.94 2.76
CA LEU A 65 -12.30 -12.90 3.82
C LEU A 65 -13.55 -13.49 4.49
N ASP A 66 -14.70 -12.86 4.30
CA ASP A 66 -15.98 -13.39 4.77
C ASP A 66 -16.53 -14.34 3.71
N ASN A 67 -16.24 -15.65 3.86
CA ASN A 67 -16.60 -16.76 2.96
C ASN A 67 -18.12 -17.01 2.79
N ASP A 68 -18.96 -15.97 2.79
CA ASP A 68 -20.40 -16.04 2.56
C ASP A 68 -20.69 -15.80 1.08
N THR A 69 -21.28 -16.78 0.41
CA THR A 69 -21.62 -16.71 -1.02
C THR A 69 -22.56 -15.55 -1.36
N ARG A 70 -23.32 -15.05 -0.38
CA ARG A 70 -24.20 -13.88 -0.54
C ARG A 70 -23.44 -12.57 -0.62
N ILE A 71 -22.21 -12.53 -0.11
CA ILE A 71 -21.34 -11.35 -0.17
C ILE A 71 -20.68 -11.23 -1.54
N TYR A 72 -20.62 -12.30 -2.33
CA TYR A 72 -20.01 -12.29 -3.66
C TYR A 72 -20.69 -11.28 -4.62
N THR A 73 -22.01 -11.21 -4.62
CA THR A 73 -22.75 -10.25 -5.46
C THR A 73 -22.51 -8.81 -5.04
N ILE A 74 -22.46 -8.54 -3.73
CA ILE A 74 -22.14 -7.22 -3.16
C ILE A 74 -20.69 -6.86 -3.48
N TYR A 75 -19.77 -7.81 -3.31
CA TYR A 75 -18.35 -7.67 -3.61
C TYR A 75 -18.12 -7.25 -5.06
N GLU A 76 -18.77 -7.92 -6.02
CA GLU A 76 -18.70 -7.60 -7.45
C GLU A 76 -19.27 -6.21 -7.74
N ALA A 77 -20.42 -5.87 -7.13
CA ALA A 77 -21.05 -4.57 -7.29
C ALA A 77 -20.19 -3.41 -6.77
N THR A 78 -19.27 -3.66 -5.82
CA THR A 78 -18.38 -2.63 -5.27
C THR A 78 -17.00 -2.56 -5.91
N MET A 79 -16.63 -3.49 -6.80
CA MET A 79 -15.39 -3.42 -7.58
C MET A 79 -15.23 -2.11 -8.37
N PRO A 80 -16.25 -1.60 -9.09
CA PRO A 80 -16.10 -0.34 -9.85
C PRO A 80 -15.79 0.86 -8.96
N HIS A 81 -16.33 0.89 -7.74
CA HIS A 81 -16.07 1.96 -6.78
C HIS A 81 -14.61 1.94 -6.29
N LEU A 82 -14.05 0.73 -6.12
CA LEU A 82 -12.64 0.58 -5.75
C LEU A 82 -11.71 1.02 -6.88
N GLU A 83 -12.07 0.70 -8.13
CA GLU A 83 -11.36 1.16 -9.32
C GLU A 83 -11.42 2.68 -9.48
N GLU A 84 -12.57 3.30 -9.25
CA GLU A 84 -12.72 4.76 -9.24
C GLU A 84 -11.89 5.42 -8.14
N ALA A 85 -11.89 4.85 -6.92
CA ALA A 85 -11.08 5.33 -5.82
C ALA A 85 -9.57 5.26 -6.11
N ALA A 86 -9.12 4.18 -6.76
CA ALA A 86 -7.73 4.03 -7.19
C ALA A 86 -7.37 5.06 -8.27
N ASN A 87 -8.25 5.26 -9.25
CA ASN A 87 -8.06 6.28 -10.29
C ASN A 87 -7.95 7.70 -9.73
N ALA A 88 -8.76 8.01 -8.71
CA ALA A 88 -8.74 9.31 -8.05
C ALA A 88 -7.40 9.62 -7.35
N LEU A 89 -6.59 8.61 -7.01
CA LEU A 89 -5.27 8.81 -6.42
C LEU A 89 -4.21 9.23 -7.43
N ILE A 90 -4.34 8.80 -8.69
CA ILE A 90 -3.31 8.97 -9.73
C ILE A 90 -2.85 10.42 -9.88
N PRO A 91 -3.74 11.44 -9.94
CA PRO A 91 -3.31 12.83 -10.12
C PRO A 91 -2.45 13.39 -8.98
N TYR A 92 -2.44 12.75 -7.82
CA TYR A 92 -1.69 13.20 -6.64
C TYR A 92 -0.36 12.49 -6.46
N ILE A 93 -0.07 11.49 -7.28
CA ILE A 93 1.16 10.70 -7.21
C ILE A 93 2.16 11.25 -8.22
N ASP A 94 3.38 11.51 -7.74
CA ASP A 94 4.52 11.81 -8.59
C ASP A 94 5.20 10.49 -9.02
N PHE A 95 5.01 10.13 -10.29
CA PHE A 95 5.56 8.91 -10.87
C PHE A 95 6.96 9.09 -11.49
N ASP A 96 7.39 10.33 -11.71
CA ASP A 96 8.65 10.67 -12.39
C ASP A 96 9.80 10.89 -11.40
N GLN A 97 9.53 10.90 -10.09
CA GLN A 97 10.55 10.76 -9.04
C GLN A 97 11.19 9.38 -9.11
N THR A 98 12.13 9.25 -10.04
CA THR A 98 13.19 8.24 -10.00
C THR A 98 13.98 8.47 -8.71
N SER A 99 13.74 7.62 -7.72
CA SER A 99 14.63 7.56 -6.56
C SER A 99 16.05 7.36 -7.06
N PRO A 100 17.06 7.99 -6.43
CA PRO A 100 18.42 8.00 -6.93
C PRO A 100 18.89 6.57 -7.19
N THR A 101 19.08 6.25 -8.46
CA THR A 101 19.68 4.99 -8.91
C THR A 101 21.04 4.83 -8.23
N ASP A 102 21.30 3.63 -7.70
CA ASP A 102 22.61 3.23 -7.16
C ASP A 102 23.72 3.66 -8.15
N GLY A 103 24.48 4.70 -7.78
CA GLY A 103 25.61 5.20 -8.57
C GLY A 103 25.60 6.71 -8.94
N GLN A 104 24.55 7.48 -8.66
CA GLN A 104 24.60 8.94 -8.77
C GLN A 104 24.90 9.61 -7.43
N ASP A 105 25.81 10.59 -7.48
CA ASP A 105 26.35 11.37 -6.37
C ASP A 105 25.26 11.76 -5.34
N HIS A 106 25.27 11.10 -4.19
CA HIS A 106 24.30 11.28 -3.08
C HIS A 106 24.28 12.70 -2.49
N THR A 107 25.15 13.60 -2.97
CA THR A 107 25.39 14.92 -2.41
C THR A 107 24.38 15.98 -2.88
N LEU A 108 23.65 15.74 -3.98
CA LEU A 108 22.74 16.73 -4.56
C LEU A 108 21.28 16.65 -4.05
N ASP A 109 20.88 15.53 -3.41
CA ASP A 109 19.52 15.28 -2.89
C ASP A 109 19.42 15.26 -1.34
N LEU A 110 20.39 15.89 -0.65
CA LEU A 110 20.44 15.87 0.82
C LEU A 110 19.40 16.82 1.42
N ILE A 111 18.36 16.26 2.04
CA ILE A 111 17.35 17.01 2.81
C ILE A 111 18.03 17.84 3.90
N PRO A 112 17.88 19.17 3.97
CA PRO A 112 18.51 19.99 5.01
C PRO A 112 18.09 19.58 6.44
N LEU A 113 19.05 19.38 7.34
CA LEU A 113 18.78 19.10 8.77
C LEU A 113 18.35 20.36 9.53
N TYR A 114 18.73 21.53 9.03
CA TYR A 114 18.39 22.82 9.60
C TYR A 114 17.99 23.81 8.48
N PRO A 115 16.88 24.56 8.64
CA PRO A 115 15.91 24.43 9.72
C PRO A 115 15.10 23.13 9.63
N ALA A 116 14.66 22.58 10.78
CA ALA A 116 13.92 21.32 10.84
C ALA A 116 12.59 21.34 10.04
N SER A 117 12.06 22.53 9.74
CA SER A 117 10.88 22.72 8.90
C SER A 117 11.08 22.21 7.46
N ALA A 118 12.31 22.27 6.93
CA ALA A 118 12.63 21.74 5.61
C ALA A 118 12.49 20.20 5.60
N ALA A 119 13.13 19.53 6.58
CA ALA A 119 13.01 18.09 6.76
C ALA A 119 11.56 17.65 7.00
N HIS A 120 10.81 18.40 7.81
CA HIS A 120 9.40 18.12 8.06
C HIS A 120 8.55 18.19 6.78
N SER A 121 8.74 19.23 5.97
CA SER A 121 7.97 19.42 4.73
C SER A 121 8.27 18.31 3.72
N PHE A 122 9.54 17.92 3.59
CA PHE A 122 9.92 16.80 2.74
C PHE A 122 9.35 15.48 3.27
N TRP A 123 9.51 15.20 4.56
CA TRP A 123 9.04 13.94 5.17
C TRP A 123 7.54 13.76 5.03
N THR A 124 6.75 14.81 5.30
CA THR A 124 5.28 14.76 5.16
C THR A 124 4.85 14.53 3.71
N SER A 125 5.52 15.17 2.74
CA SER A 125 5.30 14.92 1.32
C SER A 125 5.66 13.49 0.93
N TRP A 126 6.83 13.00 1.34
CA TRP A 126 7.30 11.65 1.07
C TRP A 126 6.37 10.57 1.65
N ILE A 127 5.93 10.72 2.90
CA ILE A 127 4.97 9.80 3.54
C ILE A 127 3.67 9.74 2.73
N PHE A 128 3.15 10.89 2.30
CA PHE A 128 1.95 10.91 1.49
C PHE A 128 2.16 10.20 0.15
N GLN A 129 3.22 10.54 -0.58
CA GLN A 129 3.54 9.97 -1.90
C GLN A 129 3.72 8.45 -1.82
N GLU A 130 4.54 7.96 -0.90
CA GLU A 130 4.75 6.53 -0.74
C GLU A 130 3.50 5.80 -0.25
N SER A 131 2.71 6.40 0.65
CA SER A 131 1.44 5.80 1.10
C SER A 131 0.45 5.69 -0.04
N ALA A 132 0.36 6.71 -0.90
CA ALA A 132 -0.49 6.71 -2.08
C ALA A 132 -0.03 5.66 -3.12
N LYS A 133 1.27 5.59 -3.41
CA LYS A 133 1.85 4.55 -4.29
C LYS A 133 1.61 3.16 -3.74
N ARG A 134 1.90 2.89 -2.46
CA ARG A 134 1.65 1.57 -1.85
C ARG A 134 0.17 1.19 -1.89
N THR A 135 -0.74 2.14 -1.61
CA THR A 135 -2.20 1.90 -1.67
C THR A 135 -2.65 1.58 -3.09
N LEU A 136 -2.25 2.39 -4.08
CA LEU A 136 -2.58 2.17 -5.48
C LEU A 136 -2.04 0.83 -5.98
N GLY A 137 -0.79 0.49 -5.64
CA GLY A 137 -0.16 -0.77 -5.98
C GLY A 137 -0.92 -1.97 -5.41
N MET A 138 -1.35 -1.91 -4.15
CA MET A 138 -2.10 -3.00 -3.51
C MET A 138 -3.50 -3.16 -4.09
N ILE A 139 -4.22 -2.06 -4.36
CA ILE A 139 -5.53 -2.12 -5.00
C ILE A 139 -5.41 -2.74 -6.39
N ASN A 140 -4.41 -2.33 -7.19
CA ASN A 140 -4.15 -2.90 -8.50
C ASN A 140 -3.81 -4.39 -8.41
N PHE A 141 -2.88 -4.77 -7.54
CA PHE A 141 -2.50 -6.18 -7.34
C PHE A 141 -3.70 -7.05 -6.95
N PHE A 142 -4.54 -6.54 -6.04
CA PHE A 142 -5.76 -7.21 -5.61
C PHE A 142 -6.76 -7.39 -6.76
N MET A 143 -7.06 -6.33 -7.51
CA MET A 143 -7.97 -6.40 -8.66
C MET A 143 -7.44 -7.32 -9.77
N LEU A 144 -6.14 -7.24 -10.08
CA LEU A 144 -5.50 -8.11 -11.07
C LEU A 144 -5.60 -9.58 -10.68
N THR A 145 -5.29 -9.89 -9.43
CA THR A 145 -5.42 -11.26 -8.89
C THR A 145 -6.86 -11.73 -8.97
N TYR A 146 -7.81 -10.89 -8.58
CA TYR A 146 -9.23 -11.19 -8.63
C TYR A 146 -9.71 -11.54 -10.05
N TYR A 147 -9.48 -10.65 -11.02
CA TYR A 147 -9.92 -10.87 -12.39
C TYR A 147 -9.16 -12.00 -13.09
N PHE A 148 -7.90 -12.23 -12.71
CA PHE A 148 -7.15 -13.40 -13.16
C PHE A 148 -7.80 -14.70 -12.68
N MET A 149 -8.13 -14.80 -11.39
CA MET A 149 -8.81 -15.98 -10.83
C MET A 149 -10.19 -16.21 -11.44
N LYS A 150 -10.87 -15.14 -11.88
CA LYS A 150 -12.16 -15.20 -12.58
C LYS A 150 -12.06 -15.61 -14.06
N GLY A 151 -10.85 -15.62 -14.63
CA GLY A 151 -10.63 -15.88 -16.07
C GLY A 151 -10.96 -14.68 -16.97
N GLU A 152 -11.15 -13.48 -16.40
CA GLU A 152 -11.51 -12.25 -17.12
C GLU A 152 -10.30 -11.34 -17.40
N ALA A 153 -9.07 -11.80 -17.11
CA ALA A 153 -7.85 -11.01 -17.19
C ALA A 153 -7.53 -10.43 -18.59
N GLY A 154 -7.95 -11.10 -19.68
CA GLY A 154 -7.54 -10.76 -21.05
C GLY A 154 -7.98 -9.38 -21.53
N ASN A 155 -9.08 -8.82 -21.00
CA ASN A 155 -9.64 -7.55 -21.48
C ASN A 155 -9.40 -6.35 -20.54
N ARG A 156 -9.24 -6.57 -19.23
CA ARG A 156 -9.08 -5.45 -18.28
C ARG A 156 -7.61 -5.13 -17.96
N CYS A 157 -6.72 -6.12 -17.93
CA CYS A 157 -5.31 -5.89 -17.56
C CYS A 157 -4.53 -5.07 -18.61
N SER A 158 -4.90 -5.15 -19.89
CA SER A 158 -4.25 -4.41 -20.99
C SER A 158 -4.87 -3.02 -21.24
N GLN A 159 -6.13 -2.82 -20.85
CA GLN A 159 -6.85 -1.55 -21.06
C GLN A 159 -6.70 -0.59 -19.88
N ASN A 160 -6.38 -1.10 -18.69
CA ASN A 160 -6.26 -0.25 -17.51
C ASN A 160 -4.90 0.45 -17.45
N LYS A 161 -4.86 1.70 -17.93
CA LYS A 161 -3.70 2.60 -17.85
C LYS A 161 -3.11 2.70 -16.44
N ILE A 162 -3.92 2.42 -15.41
CA ILE A 162 -3.62 2.44 -13.97
C ILE A 162 -2.44 1.51 -13.60
N VAL A 163 -2.35 0.32 -14.22
CA VAL A 163 -1.28 -0.66 -13.92
C VAL A 163 0.08 -0.18 -14.43
N THR A 164 0.09 0.69 -15.46
CA THR A 164 1.31 1.16 -16.11
C THR A 164 1.97 2.34 -15.38
N VAL A 165 1.25 3.01 -14.46
CA VAL A 165 1.68 4.29 -13.87
C VAL A 165 2.53 4.09 -12.63
N ASN A 166 2.13 3.22 -11.71
CA ASN A 166 2.84 3.05 -10.44
C ASN A 166 3.99 2.04 -10.56
N ARG A 167 5.20 2.56 -10.78
CA ARG A 167 6.35 1.73 -11.08
C ARG A 167 7.25 1.50 -9.89
N SER A 168 7.28 2.37 -8.88
CA SER A 168 8.23 2.28 -7.77
C SER A 168 7.62 2.47 -6.39
N VAL A 169 8.07 1.65 -5.44
CA VAL A 169 7.73 1.76 -4.01
C VAL A 169 8.95 1.51 -3.16
N THR A 170 9.10 2.28 -2.09
CA THR A 170 10.18 2.12 -1.11
C THR A 170 9.82 1.04 -0.10
N MET A 171 10.76 0.18 0.31
CA MET A 171 10.60 -0.89 1.31
C MET A 171 11.48 -0.69 2.56
N SER A 172 12.31 0.36 2.58
CA SER A 172 13.23 0.70 3.67
C SER A 172 12.50 1.00 4.99
N ALA A 173 12.52 0.08 5.95
CA ALA A 173 11.91 0.23 7.27
C ALA A 173 12.38 1.46 8.03
N HIS A 174 13.67 1.80 7.89
CA HIS A 174 14.25 2.98 8.55
C HIS A 174 13.71 4.33 8.04
N LEU A 175 13.00 4.36 6.90
CA LEU A 175 12.31 5.57 6.41
C LEU A 175 10.85 5.66 6.88
N TRP A 176 10.26 4.54 7.32
CA TRP A 176 8.87 4.47 7.83
C TRP A 176 8.78 4.61 9.35
N ASN A 177 9.83 4.20 10.07
CA ASN A 177 9.89 4.21 11.53
C ASN A 177 10.55 5.43 12.24
N PRO A 178 11.01 6.51 11.57
CA PRO A 178 11.54 7.69 12.28
C PRO A 178 10.54 8.29 13.26
N GLN A 179 11.03 8.77 14.40
CA GLN A 179 10.19 9.40 15.43
C GLN A 179 9.96 10.90 15.15
N ASP A 180 10.88 11.54 14.46
CA ASP A 180 10.81 12.95 14.11
C ASP A 180 11.45 13.27 12.73
N PRO A 181 11.26 14.49 12.20
CA PRO A 181 11.77 14.85 10.87
C PRO A 181 13.29 14.83 10.75
N VAL A 182 14.02 15.09 11.84
CA VAL A 182 15.48 15.09 11.85
C VAL A 182 15.98 13.65 11.78
N ASP A 183 15.37 12.73 12.53
CA ASP A 183 15.63 11.30 12.42
C ASP A 183 15.39 10.78 11.00
N PHE A 184 14.27 11.20 10.37
CA PHE A 184 13.99 10.85 8.97
C PHE A 184 15.09 11.37 8.04
N ALA A 185 15.49 12.64 8.17
CA ALA A 185 16.53 13.21 7.33
C ALA A 185 17.90 12.54 7.56
N LEU A 186 18.24 12.14 8.79
CA LEU A 186 19.45 11.38 9.07
C LEU A 186 19.39 9.98 8.45
N ALA A 187 18.26 9.29 8.56
CA ALA A 187 18.05 7.98 7.94
C ALA A 187 18.17 8.09 6.41
N TRP A 188 17.54 9.10 5.80
CA TRP A 188 17.59 9.39 4.37
C TRP A 188 19.01 9.61 3.84
N ARG A 189 19.88 10.21 4.66
CA ARG A 189 21.25 10.54 4.26
C ARG A 189 22.22 9.38 4.46
N ASN A 190 22.03 8.62 5.54
CA ASN A 190 23.05 7.71 6.05
C ASN A 190 22.76 6.24 5.77
N LYS A 191 21.53 5.89 5.36
CA LYS A 191 21.12 4.51 5.11
C LYS A 191 20.75 4.32 3.65
N ARG A 192 20.91 3.08 3.18
CA ARG A 192 20.59 2.71 1.80
C ARG A 192 19.08 2.65 1.59
N HIS A 193 18.60 3.17 0.46
CA HIS A 193 17.19 3.12 0.12
C HIS A 193 16.88 1.89 -0.73
N PHE A 194 16.04 1.00 -0.22
CA PHE A 194 15.54 -0.16 -0.94
C PHE A 194 14.26 0.24 -1.65
N VAL A 195 14.38 0.57 -2.93
CA VAL A 195 13.26 0.92 -3.80
C VAL A 195 13.12 -0.15 -4.87
N ILE A 196 11.95 -0.78 -4.96
CA ILE A 196 11.67 -1.72 -6.04
C ILE A 196 11.02 -0.95 -7.19
N ASN A 197 11.41 -1.26 -8.42
CA ASN A 197 10.76 -0.74 -9.61
C ASN A 197 10.23 -1.89 -10.47
N VAL A 198 8.93 -2.15 -10.41
CA VAL A 198 8.29 -3.31 -11.08
C VAL A 198 8.41 -3.23 -12.62
N GLY A 199 8.71 -2.04 -13.16
CA GLY A 199 8.99 -1.85 -14.60
C GLY A 199 10.40 -2.26 -15.03
N THR A 200 11.30 -2.58 -14.10
CA THR A 200 12.69 -2.97 -14.39
C THR A 200 12.88 -4.48 -14.33
N PRO A 201 13.70 -5.08 -15.22
CA PRO A 201 14.16 -6.46 -15.03
C PRO A 201 14.87 -6.61 -13.68
N ASP A 202 14.72 -7.76 -13.04
CA ASP A 202 15.38 -8.08 -11.77
C ASP A 202 15.14 -7.08 -10.64
N TYR A 203 13.95 -6.47 -10.59
CA TYR A 203 13.56 -5.43 -9.63
C TYR A 203 13.68 -5.82 -8.14
N LEU A 204 13.86 -7.11 -7.83
CA LEU A 204 14.12 -7.60 -6.47
C LEU A 204 15.60 -7.85 -6.18
N ALA A 205 16.50 -7.85 -7.17
CA ALA A 205 17.89 -8.29 -7.00
C ALA A 205 18.61 -7.49 -5.90
N THR A 206 18.47 -6.16 -5.91
CA THR A 206 19.07 -5.30 -4.88
C THR A 206 18.59 -5.65 -3.48
N VAL A 207 17.28 -5.87 -3.32
CA VAL A 207 16.69 -6.26 -2.03
C VAL A 207 17.18 -7.65 -1.61
N VAL A 208 17.12 -8.62 -2.52
CA VAL A 208 17.46 -10.02 -2.24
C VAL A 208 18.94 -10.17 -1.85
N ASN A 209 19.82 -9.42 -2.50
CA ASN A 209 21.26 -9.53 -2.31
C ASN A 209 21.76 -8.71 -1.12
N ASP A 210 21.25 -7.49 -0.95
CA ASP A 210 21.90 -6.48 -0.11
C ASP A 210 21.11 -6.11 1.16
N ALA A 211 19.83 -6.48 1.27
CA ALA A 211 19.04 -6.12 2.45
C ALA A 211 19.46 -6.89 3.71
N GLU A 212 19.61 -6.17 4.81
CA GLU A 212 19.87 -6.72 6.14
C GLU A 212 18.58 -6.90 6.95
N ARG A 213 18.73 -7.41 8.17
CA ARG A 213 17.64 -7.85 9.03
C ARG A 213 16.54 -6.80 9.25
N ASP A 214 16.96 -5.55 9.51
CA ASP A 214 16.06 -4.47 9.92
C ASP A 214 15.77 -3.48 8.77
N ASP A 215 16.12 -3.84 7.53
CA ASP A 215 15.98 -2.96 6.38
C ASP A 215 14.61 -3.04 5.72
N ILE A 216 13.92 -4.18 5.82
CA ILE A 216 12.67 -4.44 5.10
C ILE A 216 11.47 -4.30 6.01
N ASP A 217 10.55 -3.42 5.64
CA ASP A 217 9.32 -3.18 6.38
C ASP A 217 8.23 -4.22 6.07
N ASP A 218 7.12 -4.14 6.81
CA ASP A 218 6.04 -5.13 6.69
C ASP A 218 5.39 -5.13 5.31
N PHE A 219 5.25 -3.96 4.68
CA PHE A 219 4.81 -3.87 3.29
C PHE A 219 5.77 -4.62 2.36
N GLY A 220 7.08 -4.43 2.55
CA GLY A 220 8.09 -5.12 1.79
C GLY A 220 8.02 -6.64 1.93
N LYS A 221 7.80 -7.16 3.15
CA LYS A 221 7.60 -8.60 3.38
C LYS A 221 6.37 -9.14 2.64
N ILE A 222 5.27 -8.37 2.60
CA ILE A 222 4.06 -8.72 1.83
C ILE A 222 4.40 -8.83 0.34
N CYS A 223 5.11 -7.84 -0.22
CA CYS A 223 5.51 -7.86 -1.63
C CYS A 223 6.44 -9.04 -1.97
N LEU A 224 7.46 -9.30 -1.14
CA LEU A 224 8.38 -10.43 -1.33
C LEU A 224 7.63 -11.77 -1.28
N THR A 225 6.70 -11.91 -0.34
CA THR A 225 5.85 -13.11 -0.23
C THR A 225 4.98 -13.30 -1.46
N ALA A 226 4.40 -12.22 -1.99
CA ALA A 226 3.56 -12.25 -3.18
C ALA A 226 4.34 -12.61 -4.45
N VAL A 227 5.59 -12.16 -4.59
CA VAL A 227 6.43 -12.38 -5.78
C VAL A 227 7.17 -13.72 -5.74
N MET A 228 7.80 -14.05 -4.61
CA MET A 228 8.62 -15.26 -4.47
C MET A 228 7.78 -16.51 -4.13
N GLY A 229 6.59 -16.32 -3.56
CA GLY A 229 5.84 -17.38 -2.91
C GLY A 229 6.17 -17.49 -1.42
N LEU A 230 5.24 -18.07 -0.65
CA LEU A 230 5.33 -18.11 0.81
C LEU A 230 6.53 -18.91 1.32
N THR A 231 6.85 -20.04 0.69
CA THR A 231 7.90 -20.95 1.16
C THR A 231 9.27 -20.33 0.93
N GLU A 232 9.51 -19.83 -0.28
CA GLU A 232 10.75 -19.19 -0.71
C GLU A 232 10.99 -17.90 0.07
N ALA A 233 9.96 -17.05 0.24
CA ALA A 233 10.07 -15.85 1.04
C ALA A 233 10.39 -16.16 2.51
N LYS A 234 9.74 -17.17 3.12
CA LYS A 234 10.09 -17.61 4.49
C LYS A 234 11.53 -18.08 4.60
N GLY A 235 12.01 -18.87 3.64
CA GLY A 235 13.40 -19.33 3.61
C GLY A 235 14.40 -18.18 3.49
N TRP A 236 14.13 -17.23 2.59
CA TRP A 236 14.98 -16.06 2.40
C TRP A 236 14.99 -15.14 3.63
N LEU A 237 13.82 -14.85 4.21
CA LEU A 237 13.69 -14.06 5.44
C LEU A 237 14.44 -14.72 6.60
N ALA A 238 14.28 -16.04 6.79
CA ALA A 238 15.01 -16.78 7.82
C ALA A 238 16.53 -16.73 7.62
N MET A 239 17.01 -16.86 6.39
CA MET A 239 18.44 -16.72 6.05
C MET A 239 18.98 -15.32 6.39
N ARG A 240 18.16 -14.27 6.24
CA ARG A 240 18.50 -12.89 6.60
C ARG A 240 18.25 -12.55 8.09
N GLY A 241 17.76 -13.50 8.89
CA GLY A 241 17.39 -13.27 10.29
C GLY A 241 16.11 -12.46 10.48
N ILE A 242 15.31 -12.27 9.43
CA ILE A 242 14.05 -11.53 9.43
C ILE A 242 12.91 -12.48 9.80
N SER A 243 12.03 -12.06 10.72
CA SER A 243 10.78 -12.77 10.97
C SER A 243 9.69 -12.31 10.00
N LEU A 244 8.94 -13.27 9.45
CA LEU A 244 7.70 -13.00 8.72
C LEU A 244 6.61 -12.53 9.68
#